data_AF-A0ABD1BHG8-F1
#
_entry.id   AF-A0ABD1BHG8-F1
#
_cell.length_a   1.000
_cell.length_b   1.000
_cell.length_c   1.000
_cell.angle_alpha   90.00
_cell.angle_beta   90.00
_cell.angle_gamma   90.00
#
_symmetry.space_group_name_H-M   'P 1'
#
loop_
_entity.id
_entity.type
_entity.pdbx_description
1 polymer ?
#
loop_
_entity_poly.entity_id
_entity_poly.type
_entity_poly.pdbx_seq_one_letter_code
_entity_poly.pdbx_strand_id
1 'polypeptide(L)'
;MGGFVLIRSYEPLDLKPLRFTSEKDLFFVLVSPDFEAPTKKMRAALAAEIPMAHHVWNSSQAAALVAAVLEGDVVNLGKALSSDKVVEPKRAPLIPGMEAVKKAALEAGAFGCTISGAGPTAVIDTAVIDTAEKGNEIGEKMVEAFLKVGNLKSIVSVKKLDKIGARLIKSM
;
A
#
# COMPACT_ATOMS: atom_id res chain seq x y z
N MET A 1 -9.36 15.96 -0.79
CA MET A 1 -10.16 14.90 -1.45
C MET A 1 -9.99 13.63 -0.61
N GLY A 2 -11.07 12.91 -0.33
CA GLY A 2 -11.04 11.59 0.32
C GLY A 2 -11.28 10.46 -0.67
N GLY A 3 -11.08 9.22 -0.22
CA GLY A 3 -11.27 8.01 -1.01
C GLY A 3 -10.12 7.73 -1.97
N PHE A 4 -10.45 7.11 -3.11
CA PHE A 4 -9.50 6.81 -4.18
C PHE A 4 -9.49 7.94 -5.21
N VAL A 5 -8.30 8.31 -5.68
CA VAL A 5 -8.11 9.34 -6.70
C VAL A 5 -7.17 8.83 -7.77
N LEU A 6 -7.61 8.89 -9.02
CA LEU A 6 -6.78 8.61 -10.20
C LEU A 6 -6.22 9.91 -10.74
N ILE A 7 -4.91 9.98 -10.94
CA ILE A 7 -4.25 11.07 -11.68
C ILE A 7 -4.27 10.66 -13.15
N ARG A 8 -5.12 11.30 -13.96
CA ARG A 8 -5.21 11.01 -15.41
C ARG A 8 -4.12 11.75 -16.19
N SER A 9 -3.79 12.96 -15.78
CA SER A 9 -2.79 13.81 -16.42
C SER A 9 -2.10 14.70 -15.38
N TYR A 10 -0.82 14.97 -15.59
CA TYR A 10 -0.07 15.94 -14.80
C TYR A 10 -0.08 17.34 -15.44
N GLU A 11 -0.14 17.42 -16.78
CA GLU A 11 -0.10 18.66 -17.55
C GLU A 11 -1.11 18.63 -18.72
N PRO A 12 -2.27 19.32 -18.60
CA PRO A 12 -2.77 19.95 -17.37
C PRO A 12 -3.07 18.91 -16.29
N LEU A 13 -3.02 19.33 -15.02
CA LEU A 13 -3.36 18.46 -13.89
C LEU A 13 -4.83 18.05 -13.99
N ASP A 14 -5.08 16.75 -14.10
CA ASP A 14 -6.42 16.19 -14.12
C ASP A 14 -6.53 15.02 -13.14
N LEU A 15 -7.40 15.23 -12.16
CA LEU A 15 -7.67 14.31 -11.05
C LEU A 15 -9.10 13.79 -11.14
N LYS A 16 -9.24 12.48 -11.17
CA LYS A 16 -10.53 11.81 -11.20
C LYS A 16 -10.79 11.08 -9.88
N PRO A 17 -11.74 11.55 -9.04
CA PRO A 17 -12.20 10.77 -7.90
C PRO A 17 -12.83 9.46 -8.37
N LEU A 18 -12.46 8.36 -7.73
CA LEU A 18 -13.06 7.06 -7.93
C LEU A 18 -14.00 6.77 -6.76
N ARG A 19 -15.25 6.43 -7.06
CA ARG A 19 -16.22 6.03 -6.04
C ARG A 19 -16.00 4.57 -5.70
N PHE A 20 -15.63 4.30 -4.44
CA PHE A 20 -15.63 2.95 -3.90
C PHE A 20 -17.07 2.57 -3.55
N THR A 21 -17.67 1.74 -4.40
CA THR A 21 -19.12 1.42 -4.41
C THR A 21 -19.52 0.37 -3.37
N SER A 22 -18.55 -0.26 -2.70
CA SER A 22 -18.83 -1.27 -1.67
C SER A 22 -19.52 -0.65 -0.46
N GLU A 23 -20.55 -1.33 0.03
CA GLU A 23 -21.10 -1.13 1.37
C GLU A 23 -20.18 -1.70 2.46
N LYS A 24 -19.22 -2.57 2.07
CA LYS A 24 -18.22 -3.09 2.99
C LYS A 24 -17.21 -2.01 3.36
N ASP A 25 -16.80 -2.07 4.61
CA ASP A 25 -15.69 -1.26 5.09
C ASP A 25 -14.37 -1.81 4.54
N LEU A 26 -13.54 -0.88 4.06
CA LEU A 26 -12.17 -1.17 3.64
C LEU A 26 -11.23 -0.65 4.73
N PHE A 27 -10.39 -1.53 5.25
CA PHE A 27 -9.34 -1.15 6.18
C PHE A 27 -7.96 -1.41 5.59
N PHE A 28 -7.02 -0.63 6.09
CA PHE A 28 -5.61 -0.69 5.79
C PHE A 28 -4.85 -0.90 7.09
N VAL A 29 -4.04 -1.95 7.14
CA VAL A 29 -3.05 -2.14 8.21
C VAL A 29 -1.78 -1.44 7.77
N LEU A 30 -1.33 -0.47 8.53
CA LEU A 30 -0.14 0.33 8.26
C LEU A 30 0.93 -0.01 9.30
N VAL A 31 2.03 -0.61 8.87
CA VAL A 31 3.17 -0.91 9.75
C VAL A 31 4.36 -0.06 9.36
N SER A 32 4.80 0.78 10.31
CA SER A 32 5.92 1.70 10.14
C SER A 32 7.09 1.22 11.00
N PRO A 33 8.18 0.70 10.42
CA PRO A 33 9.40 0.42 11.15
C PRO A 33 10.13 1.70 11.51
N ASP A 34 10.91 1.64 12.59
CA ASP A 34 11.87 2.66 13.02
C ASP A 34 13.11 2.61 12.11
N PHE A 35 12.87 2.92 10.84
CA PHE A 35 13.85 2.90 9.77
C PHE A 35 13.57 4.01 8.78
N GLU A 36 14.47 4.99 8.74
CA GLU A 36 14.41 6.06 7.76
C GLU A 36 15.17 5.66 6.50
N ALA A 37 14.43 5.19 5.50
CA ALA A 37 14.98 4.94 4.18
C ALA A 37 15.31 6.27 3.48
N PRO A 38 16.55 6.52 3.05
CA PRO A 38 16.88 7.74 2.32
C PRO A 38 16.10 7.77 1.00
N THR A 39 15.16 8.72 0.84
CA THR A 39 14.36 8.88 -0.39
C THR A 39 15.18 9.00 -1.64
N LYS A 40 16.35 9.65 -1.55
CA LYS A 40 17.29 9.75 -2.66
C LYS A 40 17.75 8.36 -3.12
N LYS A 41 18.06 7.43 -2.20
CA LYS A 41 18.43 6.05 -2.54
C LYS A 41 17.24 5.28 -3.11
N MET A 42 16.05 5.43 -2.52
CA MET A 42 14.82 4.76 -2.99
C MET A 42 14.39 5.21 -4.39
N ARG A 43 14.63 6.48 -4.75
CA ARG A 43 14.38 7.01 -6.10
C ARG A 43 15.49 6.60 -7.07
N ALA A 44 16.75 6.66 -6.65
CA ALA A 44 17.90 6.27 -7.48
C ALA A 44 17.95 4.77 -7.79
N ALA A 45 17.32 3.92 -6.96
CA ALA A 45 17.25 2.48 -7.19
C ALA A 45 16.31 2.08 -8.34
N LEU A 46 15.47 3.00 -8.84
CA LEU A 46 14.58 2.73 -9.96
C LEU A 46 15.34 2.75 -11.27
N ALA A 47 15.12 1.74 -12.10
CA ALA A 47 15.68 1.69 -13.43
C ALA A 47 15.04 2.77 -14.32
N ALA A 48 15.86 3.40 -15.18
CA ALA A 48 15.36 4.32 -16.21
C ALA A 48 14.55 3.59 -17.29
N GLU A 49 14.81 2.30 -17.48
CA GLU A 49 14.17 1.46 -18.49
C GLU A 49 13.57 0.21 -17.84
N ILE A 50 12.43 -0.24 -18.38
CA ILE A 50 11.76 -1.48 -17.96
C ILE A 50 11.47 -2.36 -19.17
N PRO A 51 11.50 -3.70 -19.00
CA PRO A 51 11.08 -4.61 -20.06
C PRO A 51 9.61 -4.36 -20.45
N MET A 52 9.30 -4.45 -21.73
CA MET A 52 7.92 -4.30 -22.23
C MET A 52 6.94 -5.26 -21.52
N ALA A 53 7.38 -6.49 -21.22
CA ALA A 53 6.56 -7.45 -20.48
C ALA A 53 6.15 -6.94 -19.08
N HIS A 54 7.04 -6.24 -18.37
CA HIS A 54 6.72 -5.64 -17.08
C HIS A 54 5.79 -4.44 -17.25
N HIS A 55 5.99 -3.63 -18.29
CA HIS A 55 5.10 -2.52 -18.61
C HIS A 55 3.66 -2.97 -18.88
N VAL A 56 3.48 -3.99 -19.74
CA VAL A 56 2.18 -4.58 -20.05
C VAL A 56 1.51 -5.12 -18.77
N TRP A 57 2.26 -5.88 -17.97
CA TRP A 57 1.77 -6.43 -16.71
C TRP A 57 1.33 -5.34 -15.73
N ASN A 58 2.18 -4.36 -15.45
CA ASN A 58 1.83 -3.29 -14.52
C ASN A 58 0.65 -2.44 -15.02
N SER A 59 0.52 -2.24 -16.33
CA SER A 59 -0.62 -1.53 -16.92
C SER A 59 -1.92 -2.32 -16.75
N SER A 60 -1.89 -3.65 -16.93
CA SER A 60 -3.07 -4.49 -16.67
C SER A 60 -3.45 -4.50 -15.20
N GLN A 61 -2.48 -4.59 -14.29
CA GLN A 61 -2.75 -4.56 -12.84
C GLN A 61 -3.25 -3.19 -12.38
N ALA A 62 -2.78 -2.10 -12.97
CA ALA A 62 -3.31 -0.75 -12.71
C ALA A 62 -4.78 -0.62 -13.15
N ALA A 63 -5.12 -1.14 -14.33
CA ALA A 63 -6.51 -1.17 -14.79
C ALA A 63 -7.39 -2.06 -13.88
N ALA A 64 -6.88 -3.24 -13.47
CA ALA A 64 -7.56 -4.13 -12.54
C ALA A 64 -7.79 -3.47 -11.17
N LEU A 65 -6.82 -2.68 -10.68
CA LEU A 65 -6.98 -1.93 -9.44
C LEU A 65 -8.11 -0.91 -9.53
N VAL A 66 -8.20 -0.17 -10.64
CA VAL A 66 -9.29 0.79 -10.89
C VAL A 66 -10.64 0.07 -10.97
N ALA A 67 -10.72 -1.05 -11.70
CA ALA A 67 -11.93 -1.86 -11.79
C ALA A 67 -12.38 -2.35 -10.40
N ALA A 68 -11.47 -2.94 -9.62
CA ALA A 68 -11.76 -3.43 -8.28
C ALA A 68 -12.24 -2.32 -7.33
N VAL A 69 -11.69 -1.11 -7.44
CA VAL A 69 -12.18 0.06 -6.69
C VAL A 69 -13.62 0.39 -7.08
N LEU A 70 -13.93 0.44 -8.38
CA LEU A 70 -15.26 0.80 -8.89
C LEU A 70 -16.32 -0.28 -8.64
N GLU A 71 -15.90 -1.55 -8.55
CA GLU A 71 -16.76 -2.70 -8.23
C GLU A 71 -16.87 -2.95 -6.72
N GLY A 72 -16.03 -2.32 -5.91
CA GLY A 72 -15.99 -2.56 -4.47
C GLY A 72 -15.39 -3.91 -4.09
N ASP A 73 -14.60 -4.52 -4.98
CA ASP A 73 -13.95 -5.82 -4.79
C ASP A 73 -12.62 -5.66 -4.04
N VAL A 74 -12.69 -5.78 -2.72
CA VAL A 74 -11.53 -5.66 -1.82
C VAL A 74 -10.46 -6.73 -2.06
N VAL A 75 -10.85 -7.91 -2.56
CA VAL A 75 -9.93 -9.04 -2.77
C VAL A 75 -9.08 -8.77 -3.99
N ASN A 76 -9.72 -8.43 -5.12
CA ASN A 76 -8.98 -8.10 -6.34
C ASN A 76 -8.20 -6.79 -6.21
N LEU A 77 -8.69 -5.85 -5.40
CA LEU A 77 -7.93 -4.64 -5.06
C LEU A 77 -6.60 -5.00 -4.39
N GLY A 78 -6.61 -5.86 -3.37
CA GLY A 78 -5.39 -6.32 -2.69
C GLY A 78 -4.43 -7.07 -3.64
N LYS A 79 -4.96 -7.99 -4.46
CA LYS A 79 -4.16 -8.73 -5.44
C LYS A 79 -3.47 -7.83 -6.45
N ALA A 80 -4.22 -6.90 -7.06
CA ALA A 80 -3.71 -5.96 -8.04
C ALA A 80 -2.62 -5.05 -7.43
N LEU A 81 -2.87 -4.57 -6.21
CA LEU A 81 -1.94 -3.74 -5.44
C LEU A 81 -0.62 -4.46 -5.11
N SER A 82 -0.65 -5.77 -4.88
CA SER A 82 0.54 -6.56 -4.51
C SER A 82 1.37 -7.04 -5.70
N SER A 83 0.94 -6.73 -6.92
CA SER A 83 1.45 -7.33 -8.17
C SER A 83 2.48 -6.46 -8.90
N ASP A 84 3.03 -5.42 -8.27
CA ASP A 84 4.01 -4.55 -8.89
C ASP A 84 5.31 -5.30 -9.22
N LYS A 85 5.74 -5.23 -10.49
CA LYS A 85 7.00 -5.82 -10.98
C LYS A 85 8.07 -4.79 -11.32
N VAL A 86 7.81 -3.51 -11.08
CA VAL A 86 8.69 -2.41 -11.48
C VAL A 86 9.33 -1.73 -10.26
N VAL A 87 8.53 -1.23 -9.31
CA VAL A 87 9.02 -0.36 -8.23
C VAL A 87 9.34 -1.18 -6.98
N GLU A 88 8.41 -2.01 -6.53
CA GLU A 88 8.52 -2.81 -5.32
C GLU A 88 9.74 -3.75 -5.32
N PRO A 89 10.05 -4.51 -6.40
CA PRO A 89 11.23 -5.38 -6.41
C PRO A 89 12.57 -4.65 -6.30
N LYS A 90 12.60 -3.34 -6.61
CA LYS A 90 13.80 -2.50 -6.47
C LYS A 90 13.91 -1.84 -5.11
N ARG A 91 12.77 -1.57 -4.45
CA ARG A 91 12.72 -0.91 -3.14
C ARG A 91 12.69 -1.88 -1.98
N ALA A 92 12.02 -3.02 -2.10
CA ALA A 92 11.89 -3.98 -1.01
C ALA A 92 13.24 -4.45 -0.43
N PRO A 93 14.28 -4.74 -1.24
CA PRO A 93 15.58 -5.15 -0.71
C PRO A 93 16.31 -4.06 0.09
N LEU A 94 15.91 -2.79 -0.07
CA LEU A 94 16.50 -1.67 0.66
C LEU A 94 15.91 -1.51 2.07
N ILE A 95 14.90 -2.32 2.41
CA ILE A 95 14.16 -2.27 3.65
C ILE A 95 14.39 -3.59 4.39
N PRO A 96 15.10 -3.60 5.53
CA PRO A 96 15.34 -4.82 6.28
C PRO A 96 14.04 -5.52 6.70
N GLY A 97 13.90 -6.81 6.36
CA GLY A 97 12.76 -7.63 6.76
C GLY A 97 11.48 -7.47 5.92
N MET A 98 11.47 -6.59 4.93
CA MET A 98 10.30 -6.26 4.10
C MET A 98 9.63 -7.49 3.44
N GLU A 99 10.42 -8.37 2.81
CA GLU A 99 9.87 -9.57 2.17
C GLU A 99 9.21 -10.52 3.17
N ALA A 100 9.78 -10.64 4.37
CA ALA A 100 9.23 -11.45 5.45
C ALA A 100 7.93 -10.86 5.99
N VAL A 101 7.84 -9.52 6.09
CA VAL A 101 6.63 -8.81 6.52
C VAL A 101 5.51 -9.00 5.50
N LYS A 102 5.80 -8.81 4.20
CA LYS A 102 4.83 -9.06 3.13
C LYS A 102 4.30 -10.49 3.18
N LYS A 103 5.19 -11.48 3.35
CA LYS A 103 4.82 -12.88 3.49
C LYS A 103 3.94 -13.11 4.73
N ALA A 104 4.33 -12.58 5.88
CA ALA A 104 3.56 -12.71 7.13
C ALA A 104 2.16 -12.10 7.01
N ALA A 105 2.03 -10.96 6.34
CA ALA A 105 0.74 -10.32 6.09
C ALA A 105 -0.19 -11.21 5.24
N LEU A 106 0.33 -11.76 4.14
CA LEU A 106 -0.44 -12.64 3.24
C LEU A 106 -0.81 -13.97 3.92
N GLU A 107 0.11 -14.57 4.68
CA GLU A 107 -0.16 -15.80 5.46
C GLU A 107 -1.20 -15.58 6.56
N ALA A 108 -1.24 -14.38 7.15
CA ALA A 108 -2.26 -13.97 8.12
C ALA A 108 -3.61 -13.59 7.48
N GLY A 109 -3.74 -13.67 6.15
CA GLY A 109 -5.01 -13.49 5.43
C GLY A 109 -5.25 -12.10 4.86
N ALA A 110 -4.22 -11.26 4.73
CA ALA A 110 -4.34 -10.02 3.96
C ALA A 110 -4.66 -10.31 2.49
N PHE A 111 -5.57 -9.52 1.89
CA PHE A 111 -5.88 -9.65 0.46
C PHE A 111 -4.75 -9.17 -0.44
N GLY A 112 -3.88 -8.33 0.11
CA GLY A 112 -2.69 -7.83 -0.54
C GLY A 112 -1.82 -7.05 0.44
N CYS A 113 -0.56 -6.90 0.10
CA CYS A 113 0.41 -6.11 0.84
C CYS A 113 1.38 -5.45 -0.15
N THR A 114 1.61 -4.15 0.00
CA THR A 114 2.59 -3.39 -0.79
C THR A 114 3.28 -2.33 0.08
N ILE A 115 4.38 -1.80 -0.45
CA ILE A 115 5.06 -0.63 0.08
C ILE A 115 4.24 0.62 -0.26
N SER A 116 3.72 1.30 0.76
CA SER A 116 3.02 2.56 0.61
C SER A 116 4.01 3.72 0.52
N GLY A 117 4.10 4.32 -0.67
CA GLY A 117 4.81 5.56 -0.93
C GLY A 117 6.30 5.44 -1.30
N ALA A 118 6.87 6.56 -1.71
CA ALA A 118 8.29 6.76 -2.03
C ALA A 118 8.93 7.87 -1.16
N GLY A 119 8.22 8.29 -0.11
CA GLY A 119 8.43 9.56 0.59
C GLY A 119 9.38 9.46 1.80
N PRO A 120 9.81 10.61 2.35
CA PRO A 120 10.93 10.74 3.30
C PRO A 120 10.65 10.30 4.73
N THR A 121 9.51 9.67 5.03
CA THR A 121 9.03 9.71 6.43
C THR A 121 8.53 8.38 7.00
N ALA A 122 8.36 7.33 6.21
CA ALA A 122 8.21 5.96 6.72
C ALA A 122 8.04 5.00 5.54
N VAL A 123 8.70 3.86 5.58
CA VAL A 123 8.20 2.67 4.89
C VAL A 123 6.89 2.32 5.58
N ILE A 124 5.80 2.24 4.84
CA ILE A 124 4.54 1.77 5.41
C ILE A 124 4.12 0.56 4.61
N ASP A 125 4.16 -0.62 5.21
CA ASP A 125 3.52 -1.77 4.61
C ASP A 125 2.03 -1.68 4.82
N THR A 126 1.31 -1.71 3.70
CA THR A 126 -0.14 -1.56 3.69
C THR A 126 -0.79 -2.88 3.33
N ALA A 127 -1.47 -3.50 4.29
CA ALA A 127 -2.30 -4.67 4.02
C ALA A 127 -3.78 -4.29 3.83
N VAL A 128 -4.43 -4.89 2.84
CA VAL A 128 -5.86 -4.66 2.53
C VAL A 128 -6.72 -5.74 3.17
N ILE A 129 -7.75 -5.34 3.93
CA ILE A 129 -8.62 -6.25 4.70
C ILE A 129 -10.07 -5.76 4.77
N ASP A 130 -10.97 -6.63 5.25
CA ASP A 130 -12.41 -6.36 5.40
C ASP A 130 -12.89 -6.04 6.83
N THR A 131 -12.12 -6.36 7.88
CA THR A 131 -12.50 -6.09 9.28
C THR A 131 -11.35 -5.55 10.12
N ALA A 132 -11.67 -4.72 11.12
CA ALA A 132 -10.65 -4.13 12.00
C ALA A 132 -9.95 -5.18 12.91
N GLU A 133 -10.68 -6.20 13.37
CA GLU A 133 -10.14 -7.25 14.24
C GLU A 133 -9.02 -8.04 13.55
N LYS A 134 -9.28 -8.54 12.33
CA LYS A 134 -8.26 -9.20 11.50
C LYS A 134 -7.08 -8.27 11.22
N GLY A 135 -7.34 -6.97 11.11
CA GLY A 135 -6.28 -5.98 10.88
C GLY A 135 -5.29 -5.87 12.01
N ASN A 136 -5.76 -5.99 13.26
CA ASN A 136 -4.88 -6.00 14.41
C ASN A 136 -4.03 -7.29 14.43
N GLU A 137 -4.63 -8.45 14.18
CA GLU A 137 -3.92 -9.73 14.12
C GLU A 137 -2.84 -9.75 13.02
N ILE A 138 -3.18 -9.31 11.80
CA ILE A 138 -2.24 -9.16 10.69
C ILE A 138 -1.13 -8.17 11.06
N GLY A 139 -1.52 -7.06 11.69
CA GLY A 139 -0.62 -6.04 12.20
C GLY A 139 0.44 -6.56 13.17
N GLU A 140 0.03 -7.37 14.14
CA GLU A 140 0.93 -8.01 15.08
C GLU A 140 1.93 -8.93 14.37
N LYS A 141 1.47 -9.73 13.40
CA LYS A 141 2.35 -10.61 12.61
C LYS A 141 3.37 -9.85 11.78
N MET A 142 2.97 -8.72 11.21
CA MET A 142 3.87 -7.84 10.48
C MET A 142 4.92 -7.20 11.40
N VAL A 143 4.52 -6.73 12.59
CA VAL A 143 5.45 -6.18 13.59
C VAL A 143 6.45 -7.25 14.08
N GLU A 144 5.97 -8.47 14.36
CA GLU A 144 6.84 -9.60 14.71
C GLU A 144 7.86 -9.89 13.60
N ALA A 145 7.44 -9.85 12.34
CA ALA A 145 8.33 -10.11 11.20
C ALA A 145 9.42 -9.03 11.05
N PHE A 146 9.07 -7.75 11.20
CA PHE A 146 10.05 -6.65 11.21
C PHE A 146 11.06 -6.81 12.36
N LEU A 147 10.60 -7.19 13.54
CA LEU A 147 11.48 -7.39 14.69
C LEU A 147 12.40 -8.59 14.50
N LYS A 148 11.88 -9.74 14.07
CA LYS A 148 12.64 -11.01 13.95
C LYS A 148 13.63 -11.00 12.79
N VAL A 149 13.24 -10.45 11.63
CA VAL A 149 14.04 -10.53 10.40
C VAL A 149 14.75 -9.22 10.11
N GLY A 150 14.08 -8.09 10.32
CA GLY A 150 14.64 -6.76 10.09
C GLY A 150 15.45 -6.21 11.25
N ASN A 151 15.27 -6.75 12.47
CA ASN A 151 15.76 -6.16 13.73
C ASN A 151 15.29 -4.70 13.90
N LEU A 152 14.06 -4.41 13.45
CA LEU A 152 13.45 -3.09 13.51
C LEU A 152 12.25 -3.12 14.44
N LYS A 153 12.19 -2.15 15.37
CA LYS A 153 10.94 -1.87 16.09
C LYS A 153 9.97 -1.23 15.11
N SER A 154 8.69 -1.52 15.25
CA SER A 154 7.68 -0.96 14.36
C SER A 154 6.38 -0.66 15.08
N ILE A 155 5.67 0.35 14.61
CA ILE A 155 4.35 0.73 15.11
C ILE A 155 3.33 0.30 14.07
N VAL A 156 2.23 -0.31 14.53
CA VAL A 156 1.10 -0.65 13.69
C VAL A 156 -0.08 0.28 13.92
N SER A 157 -0.80 0.60 12.86
CA SER A 157 -2.10 1.23 12.95
C SER A 157 -3.07 0.66 11.92
N VAL A 158 -4.30 0.36 12.35
CA VAL A 158 -5.38 -0.07 11.46
C VAL A 158 -6.27 1.13 11.17
N LYS A 159 -6.47 1.46 9.90
CA LYS A 159 -7.22 2.63 9.47
C LYS A 159 -8.29 2.27 8.45
N LYS A 160 -9.51 2.74 8.67
CA LYS A 160 -10.59 2.68 7.70
C LYS A 160 -10.33 3.67 6.55
N LEU A 161 -10.76 3.33 5.34
CA LEU A 161 -10.74 4.23 4.19
C LEU A 161 -11.48 5.54 4.53
N ASP A 162 -10.76 6.66 4.56
CA ASP A 162 -11.36 7.99 4.72
C ASP A 162 -11.95 8.47 3.39
N LYS A 163 -13.28 8.43 3.28
CA LYS A 163 -14.02 8.88 2.08
C LYS A 163 -14.21 10.40 2.02
N ILE A 164 -13.95 11.13 3.11
CA ILE A 164 -14.21 12.57 3.24
C ILE A 164 -12.93 13.36 2.91
N GLY A 165 -11.79 12.92 3.46
CA GLY A 165 -10.53 13.64 3.40
C GLY A 165 -10.50 14.82 4.37
N ALA A 166 -9.86 15.92 3.98
CA ALA A 166 -9.69 17.10 4.81
C ALA A 166 -11.05 17.68 5.27
N ARG A 167 -11.19 17.90 6.58
CA ARG A 167 -12.39 18.43 7.23
C ARG A 167 -12.02 19.32 8.41
N LEU A 168 -12.85 20.33 8.68
CA LEU A 168 -12.72 21.17 9.87
C LEU A 168 -13.05 20.37 11.13
N ILE A 169 -12.14 20.37 12.09
CA ILE A 169 -12.38 19.84 13.43
C ILE A 169 -12.69 21.03 14.32
N LYS A 170 -13.85 21.05 14.98
CA LYS A 170 -14.10 22.04 16.04
C LYS A 170 -13.18 21.70 17.20
N SER A 171 -12.25 22.59 17.54
CA SER A 171 -11.55 22.49 18.82
C SER A 171 -12.59 22.65 19.93
N MET A 172 -12.69 21.65 20.80
CA MET A 172 -13.28 21.87 22.12
C MET A 172 -12.31 22.66 22.98
#